data_AF-A0A7X7EUI8-F1
#
_entry.id   AF-A0A7X7EUI8-F1
#
_cell.length_a   1.000
_cell.length_b   1.000
_cell.length_c   1.000
_cell.angle_alpha   90.00
_cell.angle_beta   90.00
_cell.angle_gamma   90.00
#
_symmetry.space_group_name_H-M   'P 1'
#
loop_
_entity.id
_entity.type
_entity.pdbx_description
1 polymer ?
#
loop_
_entity_poly.entity_id
_entity_poly.type
_entity_poly.pdbx_seq_one_letter_code
_entity_poly.pdbx_strand_id
1 'polypeptide(L)'
;MKKTGISMTVILSAAALFLAVPLSAQQLNLKKLAVEYDKILLEQFKPDETGCAALVAKDGQVIYRKASGMADLELNVRWSPIWSSG
;
A
#
# COMPACT_ATOMS: atom_id res chain seq x y z
N MET A 1 -34.17 37.98 -29.91
CA MET A 1 -33.03 37.69 -29.01
C MET A 1 -33.36 36.42 -28.21
N LYS A 2 -32.88 35.23 -28.62
CA LYS A 2 -33.18 33.92 -27.99
C LYS A 2 -31.91 33.05 -27.80
N LYS A 3 -30.72 33.68 -27.70
CA LYS A 3 -29.42 32.97 -27.67
C LYS A 3 -28.89 32.65 -26.26
N THR A 4 -29.49 33.21 -25.21
CA THR A 4 -29.03 33.07 -23.82
C THR A 4 -29.52 31.80 -23.11
N GLY A 5 -30.69 31.26 -23.47
CA GLY A 5 -31.25 30.05 -22.85
C GLY A 5 -30.46 28.78 -23.16
N ILE A 6 -29.99 28.63 -24.40
CA ILE A 6 -29.27 27.44 -24.87
C ILE A 6 -27.91 27.31 -24.16
N SER A 7 -27.21 28.43 -23.96
CA SER A 7 -25.90 28.43 -23.27
C SER A 7 -26.03 27.95 -21.82
N MET A 8 -27.07 28.39 -21.09
CA MET A 8 -27.23 28.03 -19.69
C MET A 8 -27.61 26.56 -19.48
N THR A 9 -28.46 26.00 -20.36
CA THR A 9 -28.77 24.55 -20.33
C THR A 9 -27.58 23.66 -20.68
N VAL A 10 -26.74 24.08 -21.63
CA VAL A 10 -25.52 23.31 -21.99
C VAL A 10 -24.52 23.33 -20.85
N ILE A 11 -24.35 24.46 -20.17
CA ILE A 11 -23.47 24.58 -19.00
C ILE A 11 -24.00 23.73 -17.83
N LEU A 12 -25.31 23.74 -17.58
CA LEU A 12 -25.93 22.93 -16.52
C LEU A 12 -25.84 21.43 -16.81
N SER A 13 -26.02 21.03 -18.08
CA SER A 13 -25.83 19.65 -18.54
C SER A 13 -24.37 19.20 -18.41
N ALA A 14 -23.41 20.06 -18.73
CA ALA A 14 -21.99 19.73 -18.61
C ALA A 14 -21.55 19.58 -17.15
N ALA A 15 -22.09 20.40 -16.24
CA ALA A 15 -21.84 20.28 -14.81
C ALA A 15 -22.40 18.96 -14.22
N ALA A 16 -23.58 18.52 -14.68
CA ALA A 16 -24.17 17.25 -14.28
C ALA A 16 -23.34 16.04 -14.75
N LEU A 17 -22.72 16.11 -15.93
CA LEU A 17 -21.81 15.07 -16.45
C LEU A 17 -20.52 14.95 -15.63
N PHE A 18 -20.02 16.05 -15.05
CA PHE A 18 -18.84 16.04 -14.18
C PHE A 18 -19.09 15.40 -12.81
N LEU A 19 -20.33 15.44 -12.29
CA LEU A 19 -20.70 14.80 -11.02
C LEU A 19 -20.88 13.28 -11.14
N ALA A 20 -21.03 12.75 -12.36
CA ALA A 20 -21.26 11.33 -12.60
C ALA A 20 -19.96 10.50 -12.70
N VAL A 21 -18.79 11.12 -12.60
CA VAL A 21 -17.52 10.39 -12.63
C VAL A 21 -17.37 9.65 -11.30
N PRO A 22 -17.35 8.31 -11.27
CA PRO A 22 -17.09 7.59 -10.04
C PRO A 22 -15.70 7.96 -9.55
N LEU A 23 -15.64 8.47 -8.33
CA LEU A 23 -14.38 8.74 -7.62
C LEU A 23 -13.76 7.38 -7.28
N SER A 24 -13.09 6.78 -8.26
CA SER A 24 -12.35 5.54 -8.05
C SER A 24 -11.24 5.83 -7.05
N ALA A 25 -11.32 5.20 -5.88
CA ALA A 25 -10.23 5.22 -4.92
C ALA A 25 -9.00 4.61 -5.59
N GLN A 26 -7.84 5.27 -5.48
CA GLN A 26 -6.60 4.77 -6.03
C GLN A 26 -6.34 3.36 -5.49
N GLN A 27 -6.25 2.37 -6.37
CA GLN A 27 -6.00 0.99 -5.98
C GLN A 27 -4.67 0.91 -5.23
N LEU A 28 -4.71 0.36 -4.01
CA LEU A 28 -3.52 0.16 -3.19
C LEU A 28 -2.54 -0.77 -3.93
N ASN A 29 -1.37 -0.24 -4.31
CA ASN A 29 -0.35 -1.04 -4.97
C ASN A 29 0.55 -1.71 -3.93
N LEU A 30 0.13 -2.91 -3.49
CA LEU A 30 0.83 -3.69 -2.46
C LEU A 30 2.29 -3.99 -2.82
N LYS A 31 2.61 -4.20 -4.10
CA LYS A 31 3.98 -4.45 -4.55
C LYS A 31 4.89 -3.25 -4.32
N LYS A 32 4.41 -2.05 -4.68
CA LYS A 32 5.15 -0.80 -4.45
C LYS A 32 5.34 -0.56 -2.95
N LEU A 33 4.30 -0.77 -2.15
CA LEU A 33 4.34 -0.62 -0.70
C LEU A 33 5.33 -1.59 -0.05
N ALA A 34 5.36 -2.85 -0.49
CA ALA A 34 6.30 -3.83 0.01
C ALA A 34 7.76 -3.42 -0.21
N VAL A 35 8.09 -2.82 -1.36
CA VAL A 35 9.43 -2.29 -1.65
C VAL A 35 9.79 -1.13 -0.70
N GLU A 36 8.84 -0.23 -0.45
CA GLU A 36 9.05 0.87 0.49
C GLU A 36 9.24 0.38 1.94
N TYR A 37 8.47 -0.63 2.35
CA TYR A 37 8.61 -1.26 3.67
C TYR A 37 9.92 -2.04 3.82
N ASP A 38 10.31 -2.79 2.78
CA ASP A 38 11.60 -3.49 2.75
C ASP A 38 12.75 -2.48 2.90
N LYS A 39 12.66 -1.31 2.23
CA LYS A 39 13.67 -0.25 2.36
C LYS A 39 13.80 0.24 3.80
N ILE A 40 12.69 0.59 4.45
CA ILE A 40 12.69 1.03 5.86
C ILE A 40 13.28 -0.04 6.76
N LEU A 41 12.89 -1.31 6.56
CA LEU A 41 13.32 -2.42 7.39
C LEU A 41 14.81 -2.71 7.22
N LEU A 42 15.33 -2.70 6.00
CA LEU A 42 16.73 -2.97 5.69
C LEU A 42 17.67 -1.79 6.00
N GLU A 43 17.16 -0.56 6.04
CA GLU A 43 17.91 0.60 6.54
C GLU A 43 18.25 0.46 8.04
N GLN A 44 17.37 -0.19 8.81
CA GLN A 44 17.53 -0.33 10.27
C GLN A 44 18.10 -1.68 10.69
N PHE A 45 17.82 -2.75 9.95
CA PHE A 45 18.15 -4.13 10.33
C PHE A 45 18.90 -4.84 9.22
N LYS A 46 20.20 -5.04 9.41
CA LYS A 46 21.04 -5.73 8.43
C LYS A 46 20.90 -7.25 8.50
N PRO A 47 21.14 -7.97 7.38
CA PRO A 47 20.89 -9.42 7.31
C PRO A 47 21.72 -10.33 8.23
N ASP A 48 22.89 -9.87 8.67
CA ASP A 48 23.83 -10.66 9.50
C ASP A 48 23.95 -10.10 10.93
N GLU A 49 23.09 -9.15 11.28
CA GLU A 49 22.97 -8.59 12.63
C GLU A 49 21.71 -9.16 13.32
N THR A 50 21.40 -8.67 14.54
CA THR A 50 20.19 -9.04 15.26
C THR A 50 18.95 -8.90 14.38
N GLY A 51 18.14 -9.95 14.34
CA GLY A 51 16.97 -10.01 13.48
C GLY A 51 15.78 -9.19 13.94
N CYS A 52 14.88 -8.97 12.99
CA CYS A 52 13.59 -8.32 13.22
C CYS A 52 12.49 -9.01 12.43
N ALA A 53 11.26 -8.90 12.93
CA ALA A 53 10.06 -9.30 12.21
C ALA A 53 9.06 -8.15 12.22
N ALA A 54 8.43 -7.90 11.07
CA ALA A 54 7.42 -6.85 10.91
C ALA A 54 6.18 -7.40 10.22
N LEU A 55 5.02 -6.95 10.67
CA LEU A 55 3.71 -7.22 10.09
C LEU A 55 2.93 -5.91 10.02
N VAL A 56 2.34 -5.63 8.86
CA VAL A 56 1.45 -4.48 8.65
C VAL A 56 0.09 -5.01 8.21
N ALA A 57 -0.94 -4.63 8.95
CA ALA A 57 -2.33 -4.94 8.62
C ALA A 57 -3.11 -3.64 8.38
N LYS A 58 -3.97 -3.65 7.37
CA LYS A 58 -4.91 -2.58 7.07
C LYS A 58 -6.29 -3.19 6.87
N ASP A 59 -7.30 -2.66 7.55
CA ASP A 59 -8.68 -3.14 7.46
C ASP A 59 -8.80 -4.66 7.73
N GLY A 60 -8.05 -5.14 8.74
CA GLY A 60 -8.00 -6.56 9.13
C GLY A 60 -7.22 -7.47 8.16
N GLN A 61 -6.71 -6.95 7.04
CA GLN A 61 -5.95 -7.70 6.05
C GLN A 61 -4.44 -7.45 6.21
N VAL A 62 -3.65 -8.51 6.28
CA VAL A 62 -2.18 -8.41 6.28
C VAL A 62 -1.72 -7.97 4.90
N ILE A 63 -1.13 -6.78 4.81
CA ILE A 63 -0.64 -6.18 3.56
C ILE A 63 0.88 -6.25 3.41
N TYR A 64 1.60 -6.54 4.49
CA TYR A 64 3.05 -6.78 4.48
C TYR A 64 3.45 -7.66 5.66
N ARG A 65 4.39 -8.58 5.42
CA ARG A 65 5.02 -9.40 6.43
C ARG A 65 6.44 -9.73 6.01
N LYS A 66 7.41 -9.54 6.89
CA LYS A 66 8.82 -9.80 6.61
C LYS A 66 9.56 -10.16 7.88
N ALA A 67 10.56 -11.01 7.75
CA ALA A 67 11.61 -11.16 8.74
C ALA A 67 12.97 -10.98 8.07
N SER A 68 13.92 -10.41 8.81
CA SER A 68 15.31 -10.19 8.39
C SER A 68 16.25 -10.43 9.56
N GLY A 69 17.53 -10.66 9.28
CA GLY A 69 18.57 -10.85 10.30
C GLY A 69 18.56 -12.21 10.98
N MET A 70 19.24 -12.27 12.13
CA MET A 70 19.50 -13.50 12.87
C MET A 70 18.54 -13.66 14.05
N ALA A 71 17.97 -14.85 14.21
CA ALA A 71 17.20 -15.23 15.41
C ALA A 71 18.11 -15.54 16.59
N ASP A 72 19.29 -16.09 16.31
CA ASP A 72 20.36 -16.30 17.27
C ASP A 72 21.69 -16.04 16.57
N LEU A 73 22.46 -15.06 17.07
CA LEU A 73 23.75 -14.68 16.49
C LEU A 73 24.83 -15.71 16.79
N GLU A 74 24.86 -16.22 18.02
CA GLU A 74 25.91 -17.13 18.51
C GLU A 74 25.78 -18.50 17.85
N LEU A 75 24.55 -18.96 17.66
CA LEU A 75 24.24 -20.22 16.99
C LEU A 75 24.12 -20.08 15.47
N ASN A 76 24.31 -18.87 14.93
CA ASN A 76 24.17 -18.56 13.51
C ASN A 76 22.83 -19.04 12.93
N VAL A 77 21.75 -18.85 13.69
CA VAL A 77 20.39 -19.23 13.29
C VAL A 77 19.73 -18.04 12.63
N ARG A 78 19.49 -18.13 11.32
CA ARG A 78 18.76 -17.10 10.57
C ARG A 78 17.30 -17.07 10.99
N TRP A 79 16.73 -15.87 11.08
CA TRP A 79 15.30 -15.72 11.30
C TRP A 79 14.51 -16.25 10.10
N SER A 80 13.68 -17.27 10.34
CA SER A 80 12.73 -17.79 9.35
C SER A 80 11.30 -17.60 9.87
N PRO A 81 10.39 -16.98 9.10
CA PRO A 81 8.99 -16.88 9.51
C PRO A 81 8.34 -18.27 9.55
N ILE A 82 7.79 -18.68 10.69
CA ILE A 82 7.06 -19.97 10.87
C ILE A 82 5.70 -20.03 10.13
N TRP A 83 5.38 -19.05 9.29
CA TRP A 83 4.04 -18.85 8.73
C TRP A 83 3.73 -19.67 7.46
N SER A 84 4.41 -20.80 7.25
CA SER A 84 4.16 -21.71 6.10
C SER A 84 3.06 -22.75 6.36
N SER A 85 2.16 -22.51 7.29
CA SER A 85 1.03 -23.41 7.56
C SER A 85 -0.26 -22.60 7.58
N GLY A 86 -0.95 -22.56 6.43
CA GLY A 86 -2.21 -21.87 6.21
C GLY A 86 -2.26 -21.18 4.87
#